data_AF-A0AAN6ZXL5-F1
#
_entry.id   AF-A0AAN6ZXL5-F1
#
_cell.length_a   1.000
_cell.length_b   1.000
_cell.length_c   1.000
_cell.angle_alpha   90.00
_cell.angle_beta   90.00
_cell.angle_gamma   90.00
#
_symmetry.space_group_name_H-M   'P 1'
#
loop_
_entity.id
_entity.type
_entity.pdbx_description
1 polymer ?
#
loop_
_entity_poly.entity_id
_entity_poly.type
_entity_poly.pdbx_seq_one_letter_code
_entity_poly.pdbx_strand_id
1 'polypeptide(L)' 'MANIPPILRFQCSQLVVERLDPLVNPGSIPSPHLYQIVGGDSFNASIDPHTHDLVAKLGYTSCTFSEDFLLEN' A
#
# COMPACT_ATOMS: atom_id res chain seq x y z
N MET A 1 -9.85 14.30 26.31
CA MET A 1 -9.13 14.23 25.02
C MET A 1 -8.08 13.16 25.18
N ALA A 2 -8.22 12.01 24.53
CA ALA A 2 -7.30 10.89 24.68
C ALA A 2 -5.99 11.21 23.93
N ASN A 3 -4.86 11.05 24.62
CA ASN A 3 -3.53 11.19 24.05
C ASN A 3 -3.24 9.92 23.23
N ILE A 4 -3.26 10.01 21.91
CA ILE A 4 -2.99 8.88 21.01
C ILE A 4 -1.47 8.85 20.80
N PRO A 5 -0.75 7.83 21.31
CA PRO A 5 0.69 7.73 21.09
C PRO A 5 1.00 7.62 19.60
N PRO A 6 2.14 8.16 19.14
CA PRO A 6 2.53 8.11 17.75
C PRO A 6 2.78 6.65 17.33
N ILE A 7 1.99 6.15 16.37
CA ILE A 7 2.12 4.79 15.84
C ILE A 7 3.08 4.81 14.66
N LEU A 8 4.13 3.99 14.70
CA LEU A 8 5.01 3.74 13.56
C LEU A 8 4.49 2.51 12.80
N ARG A 9 3.89 2.73 11.62
CA ARG A 9 3.46 1.65 10.73
C ARG A 9 4.63 1.19 9.86
N PHE A 10 5.25 0.07 10.22
CA PHE A 10 6.26 -0.58 9.37
C PHE A 10 5.58 -1.57 8.42
N GLN A 11 5.88 -1.43 7.13
CA GLN A 11 5.33 -2.30 6.11
C GLN A 11 6.22 -3.54 5.99
N CYS A 12 5.67 -4.73 6.23
CA CYS A 12 6.34 -6.00 5.94
C CYS A 12 6.16 -6.46 4.49
N SER A 13 5.16 -5.91 3.82
CA SER A 13 4.92 -6.12 2.40
C SER A 13 5.89 -5.29 1.56
N GLN A 14 6.20 -5.79 0.36
CA GLN A 14 7.15 -5.18 -0.55
C GLN A 14 6.77 -3.73 -0.86
N LEU A 15 7.71 -2.80 -0.63
CA LEU A 15 7.60 -1.43 -1.09
C LEU A 15 8.17 -1.33 -2.50
N VAL A 16 7.31 -1.06 -3.47
CA VAL A 16 7.72 -0.80 -4.86
C VAL A 16 7.52 0.68 -5.19
N VAL A 17 8.43 1.21 -5.98
CA VAL A 17 8.32 2.56 -6.53
C VAL A 17 8.20 2.41 -8.04
N GLU A 18 7.02 2.67 -8.56
CA GLU A 18 6.71 2.42 -9.96
C GLU A 18 6.03 3.62 -10.61
N ARG A 19 6.25 3.77 -11.92
CA ARG A 19 5.61 4.79 -12.74
C ARG A 19 4.44 4.18 -13.48
N LEU A 20 3.41 3.77 -12.74
CA LEU A 20 2.17 3.23 -13.29
C LEU A 20 1.00 4.02 -12.72
N ASP A 21 -0.02 4.29 -13.54
CA ASP A 21 -1.23 4.98 -13.09
C ASP A 21 -2.46 4.40 -13.80
N PRO A 22 -3.01 3.29 -13.29
CA PRO A 22 -4.20 2.68 -13.89
C PRO A 22 -5.47 3.56 -13.77
N LEU A 23 -5.46 4.59 -12.90
CA LEU A 23 -6.65 5.42 -12.66
C LEU A 23 -6.76 6.57 -13.64
N VAL A 24 -5.65 7.29 -13.89
CA VAL A 24 -5.66 8.48 -14.77
C VAL A 24 -5.02 8.18 -16.13
N ASN A 25 -4.05 7.26 -16.19
CA ASN A 25 -3.27 6.96 -17.40
C ASN A 25 -3.16 5.44 -17.65
N PRO A 26 -4.30 4.73 -17.83
CA PRO A 26 -4.32 3.29 -17.97
C PRO A 26 -3.49 2.80 -19.16
N GLY A 27 -2.69 1.75 -18.93
CA GLY A 27 -1.81 1.14 -19.95
C GLY A 27 -0.56 1.95 -20.31
N SER A 28 -0.35 3.15 -19.76
CA SER A 28 0.84 3.97 -20.04
C SER A 28 2.03 3.51 -19.21
N ILE A 29 3.05 2.94 -19.88
CA ILE A 29 4.30 2.49 -19.25
C ILE A 29 5.48 3.13 -19.99
N PRO A 30 6.21 4.10 -19.40
CA PRO A 30 5.99 4.69 -18.07
C PRO A 30 4.83 5.71 -18.03
N SER A 31 4.19 5.84 -16.86
CA SER A 31 3.21 6.88 -16.55
C SER A 31 3.91 8.21 -16.16
N PRO A 32 3.27 9.37 -16.40
CA PRO A 32 3.73 10.65 -15.86
C PRO A 32 3.87 10.65 -14.33
N HIS A 33 3.01 9.91 -13.64
CA HIS A 33 2.98 9.81 -12.18
C HIS A 33 3.90 8.72 -11.64
N LEU A 34 4.41 8.93 -10.43
CA LEU A 34 5.21 7.97 -9.67
C LEU A 34 4.46 7.66 -8.38
N TYR A 35 4.25 6.37 -8.13
CA TYR A 35 3.58 5.89 -6.94
C TYR A 35 4.54 5.05 -6.10
N GLN A 36 4.53 5.30 -4.80
CA GLN A 36 5.12 4.43 -3.79
C GLN A 36 4.01 3.50 -3.31
N ILE A 37 4.10 2.22 -3.68
CA ILE A 37 3.05 1.23 -3.47
C ILE A 37 3.55 0.19 -2.48
N VAL A 38 2.67 -0.22 -1.58
CA VAL A 38 2.95 -1.28 -0.61
C VAL A 38 2.14 -2.52 -0.99
N GLY A 39 2.80 -3.66 -1.14
CA GLY A 39 2.18 -4.87 -1.67
C GLY A 39 1.93 -4.73 -3.17
N GLY A 40 2.98 -4.51 -3.97
CA GLY A 40 2.89 -4.24 -5.41
C GLY A 40 2.27 -5.35 -6.27
N ASP A 41 1.93 -6.51 -5.70
CA ASP A 41 1.52 -7.72 -6.42
C ASP A 41 0.21 -7.57 -7.22
N SER A 42 -0.71 -6.72 -6.76
CA SER A 42 -1.98 -6.46 -7.47
C SER A 42 -2.00 -5.14 -8.22
N PHE A 43 -0.91 -4.35 -8.22
CA PHE A 43 -0.84 -3.05 -8.87
C PHE A 43 -0.18 -3.15 -10.27
N ASN A 44 -0.90 -2.72 -11.31
CA ASN A 44 -0.54 -2.92 -12.72
C ASN A 44 -1.18 -1.80 -13.56
N ALA A 45 -0.60 -1.46 -14.72
CA ALA A 45 -1.04 -0.36 -15.58
C ALA A 45 -2.44 -0.56 -16.18
N SER A 46 -2.88 -1.79 -16.44
CA SER A 46 -4.12 -2.08 -17.17
C SER A 46 -5.28 -2.48 -16.27
N ILE A 47 -5.24 -2.12 -15.00
CA ILE A 47 -6.29 -2.44 -14.03
C ILE A 47 -7.51 -1.57 -14.28
N ASP A 48 -8.69 -2.17 -14.32
CA ASP A 48 -9.96 -1.45 -14.29
C ASP A 48 -10.33 -1.11 -12.83
N PRO A 49 -10.33 0.18 -12.44
CA PRO A 49 -10.61 0.59 -11.06
C PRO A 49 -12.06 0.32 -10.62
N HIS A 50 -12.98 0.01 -11.55
CA HIS A 50 -14.39 -0.27 -11.22
C HIS A 50 -14.65 -1.73 -10.87
N THR A 51 -13.85 -2.65 -11.41
CA THR A 51 -14.07 -4.09 -11.25
C THR A 51 -12.97 -4.79 -10.47
N HIS A 52 -11.81 -4.13 -10.31
CA HIS A 52 -10.66 -4.71 -9.65
C HIS A 52 -10.56 -4.26 -8.19
N ASP A 53 -11.03 -5.12 -7.29
CA ASP A 53 -10.76 -4.96 -5.87
C ASP A 53 -9.29 -5.24 -5.58
N LEU A 54 -8.51 -4.16 -5.42
CA LEU A 54 -7.10 -4.22 -5.06
C LEU A 54 -6.91 -4.91 -3.71
N VAL A 55 -7.80 -4.65 -2.75
CA VAL A 55 -7.69 -5.18 -1.40
C VAL A 55 -7.82 -6.69 -1.47
N ALA A 56 -8.96 -7.21 -1.96
CA ALA A 56 -9.22 -8.67 -1.98
C ALA A 56 -8.21 -9.51 -2.78
N LYS A 57 -7.51 -8.92 -3.77
CA LYS A 57 -6.55 -9.63 -4.63
C LYS A 57 -5.11 -9.57 -4.14
N LEU A 58 -4.81 -8.79 -3.10
CA LEU A 58 -3.45 -8.68 -2.56
C LEU A 58 -3.08 -9.84 -1.64
N GLY A 59 -1.82 -10.26 -1.72
CA GLY A 59 -1.20 -11.09 -0.69
C GLY A 59 -1.00 -10.26 0.58
N TYR A 60 -1.93 -10.36 1.52
CA TYR A 60 -1.84 -9.57 2.75
C TYR A 60 -0.72 -10.06 3.65
N THR A 61 0.34 -9.27 3.78
CA THR A 61 1.27 -9.37 4.91
C THR A 61 1.45 -7.99 5.53
N SER A 62 0.67 -7.70 6.55
CA SER A 62 0.95 -6.61 7.48
C SER A 62 1.61 -7.23 8.69
N CYS A 63 2.78 -6.72 9.10
CA CYS A 63 3.25 -7.00 10.45
C CYS A 63 3.01 -5.79 11.32
N THR A 64 2.64 -6.07 12.56
CA THR A 64 2.74 -5.14 13.66
C THR A 64 3.84 -5.61 14.59
N PHE A 65 4.37 -4.70 15.42
CA PHE A 65 5.23 -5.11 16.52
C PHE A 65 4.50 -6.12 17.40
N SER A 66 5.21 -7.14 17.88
CA SER A 66 4.67 -8.14 18.81
C SER A 66 4.36 -7.55 20.18
N GLU A 67 5.06 -6.47 20.55
CA GLU A 67 4.98 -5.81 21.85
C GLU A 67 4.85 -4.29 21.60
N ASP A 68 3.78 -3.68 22.09
CA ASP A 68 3.59 -2.23 22.11
C ASP A 68 4.01 -1.70 23.49
N PHE A 69 5.31 -1.41 23.64
CA PHE A 69 5.89 -0.93 24.89
C PHE A 69 5.39 0.47 25.32
N LEU A 70 4.52 1.12 24.54
CA LEU A 70 3.90 2.40 24.92
C LEU A 70 2.58 2.24 25.69
N LEU A 71 2.06 1.02 25.84
CA LEU A 71 0.84 0.71 26.63
C LEU A 71 1.13 0.10 28.01
N GLU A 72 2.40 -0.14 28.37
CA GLU A 72 2.81 -0.64 29.70
C GLU A 72 3.38 0.47 30.61
N ASN A 73 2.63 1.57 30.79
CA ASN A 73 2.79 2.44 31.95
C ASN A 73 1.51 3.20 32.29
#